data_AF-A0A9E4GIT6-F1
#
_entry.id   AF-A0A9E4GIT6-F1
#
_cell.length_a   1.000
_cell.length_b   1.000
_cell.length_c   1.000
_cell.angle_alpha   90.00
_cell.angle_beta   90.00
_cell.angle_gamma   90.00
#
_symmetry.space_group_name_H-M   'P 1'
#
loop_
_entity.id
_entity.type
_entity.pdbx_description
1 polymer ?
#
loop_
_entity_poly.entity_id
_entity_poly.type
_entity_poly.pdbx_seq_one_letter_code
_entity_poly.pdbx_strand_id
1 'polypeptide(L)'
;LDHGLLAIVAGTPRLEAARTFLRFATRTESVAAVGRHIAYSPARRSATALISTHLETGVDMQPHMPTSPENVVRALHHDWRWWRDHGDEMNERFSAWLAR
;
A
#
# COMPACT_ATOMS: atom_id res chain seq x y z
N LEU A 1 1.37 -7.14 7.28
CA LEU A 1 1.41 -6.10 6.26
C LEU A 1 0.51 -6.47 5.09
N ASP A 2 -0.25 -5.50 4.61
CA ASP A 2 -0.99 -5.54 3.36
C ASP A 2 -0.24 -4.69 2.31
N HIS A 3 -0.53 -4.89 1.03
CA HIS A 3 0.15 -4.22 -0.09
C HIS A 3 -0.84 -3.54 -1.02
N GLY A 4 -0.65 -2.23 -1.24
CA GLY A 4 -1.36 -1.50 -2.29
C GLY A 4 -0.91 -1.95 -3.68
N LEU A 5 -1.88 -2.06 -4.59
CA LEU A 5 -1.66 -2.51 -5.97
C LEU A 5 -2.13 -1.44 -6.96
N LEU A 6 -1.39 -1.28 -8.05
CA LEU A 6 -1.85 -0.57 -9.24
C LEU A 6 -2.15 -1.61 -10.33
N ALA A 7 -3.35 -1.53 -10.91
CA ALA A 7 -3.78 -2.43 -11.98
C ALA A 7 -4.25 -1.63 -13.20
N ILE A 8 -4.10 -2.23 -14.39
CA ILE A 8 -4.65 -1.71 -15.65
C ILE A 8 -5.82 -2.61 -16.04
N VAL A 9 -7.00 -2.02 -16.19
CA VAL A 9 -8.22 -2.76 -16.59
C VAL A 9 -8.06 -3.28 -18.03
N ALA A 10 -8.43 -4.55 -18.24
CA ALA A 10 -8.38 -5.18 -19.55
C ALA A 10 -9.29 -4.47 -20.57
N GLY A 11 -8.84 -4.38 -21.82
CA GLY A 11 -9.61 -3.76 -22.91
C GLY A 11 -9.61 -2.23 -22.92
N THR A 12 -8.88 -1.56 -22.01
CA THR A 12 -8.80 -0.10 -22.02
C THR A 12 -8.24 0.42 -23.37
N PRO A 13 -8.88 1.43 -24.00
CA PRO A 13 -8.34 2.06 -25.20
C PRO A 13 -7.10 2.94 -24.91
N ARG A 14 -6.75 3.12 -23.63
CA ARG A 14 -5.65 3.99 -23.18
C ARG A 14 -4.46 3.20 -22.60
N LEU A 15 -4.21 1.99 -23.11
CA LEU A 15 -3.19 1.09 -22.56
C LEU A 15 -1.80 1.74 -22.45
N GLU A 16 -1.34 2.42 -23.49
CA GLU A 16 0.00 3.03 -23.48
C GLU A 16 0.13 4.20 -22.51
N ALA A 17 -0.92 5.00 -22.37
CA ALA A 17 -0.96 6.06 -21.36
C ALA A 17 -0.95 5.47 -19.95
N ALA A 18 -1.72 4.41 -19.70
CA ALA A 18 -1.75 3.72 -18.41
C ALA A 18 -0.38 3.10 -18.07
N ARG A 19 0.31 2.49 -19.04
CA ARG A 19 1.68 1.96 -18.85
C ARG A 19 2.69 3.07 -18.54
N THR A 20 2.58 4.21 -19.22
CA THR A 20 3.43 5.38 -18.96
C THR A 20 3.22 5.92 -17.55
N PHE A 21 1.96 6.07 -17.13
CA PHE A 21 1.64 6.47 -15.78
C PHE A 21 2.14 5.46 -14.75
N LEU A 22 1.95 4.15 -14.98
CA LEU A 22 2.41 3.12 -14.06
C LEU A 22 3.94 3.18 -13.85
N ARG A 23 4.72 3.40 -14.91
CA ARG A 23 6.17 3.62 -14.80
C ARG A 23 6.50 4.85 -13.95
N PHE A 24 5.80 5.97 -14.18
CA PHE A 24 5.99 7.19 -13.41
C PHE A 24 5.60 7.00 -11.93
N ALA A 25 4.45 6.41 -11.65
CA ALA A 25 3.91 6.24 -10.30
C ALA A 25 4.79 5.31 -9.44
N THR A 26 5.50 4.37 -10.07
CA THR A 26 6.32 3.35 -9.37
C THR A 26 7.83 3.65 -9.37
N ARG A 27 8.27 4.82 -9.88
CA ARG A 27 9.66 5.27 -9.75
C ARG A 27 9.99 5.57 -8.29
N THR A 28 11.26 5.44 -7.92
CA THR A 28 11.78 5.63 -6.57
C THR A 28 11.31 6.95 -5.93
N GLU A 29 11.39 8.05 -6.68
CA GLU A 29 11.07 9.38 -6.21
C GLU A 29 9.56 9.58 -6.02
N SER A 30 8.73 9.00 -6.89
CA SER A 30 7.28 9.12 -6.78
C SER A 30 6.77 8.40 -5.54
N VAL A 31 7.20 7.16 -5.30
CA VAL A 31 6.74 6.42 -4.12
C VAL A 31 7.31 6.98 -2.82
N ALA A 32 8.53 7.54 -2.84
CA ALA A 32 9.09 8.23 -1.67
C ALA A 32 8.32 9.51 -1.34
N ALA A 33 7.89 10.27 -2.36
CA ALA A 33 7.12 11.50 -2.16
C ALA A 33 5.80 11.26 -1.41
N VAL A 34 5.11 10.15 -1.68
CA VAL A 34 3.89 9.78 -0.93
C VAL A 34 4.17 9.62 0.57
N GLY A 35 5.30 9.02 0.93
CA GLY A 35 5.73 8.84 2.32
C GLY A 35 6.00 10.14 3.09
N ARG A 36 6.08 11.29 2.40
CA ARG A 36 6.19 12.62 3.01
C ARG A 36 4.83 13.28 3.30
N HIS A 37 3.73 12.67 2.87
CA HIS A 37 2.37 13.16 3.10
C HIS A 37 1.56 12.25 4.02
N ILE A 38 1.83 10.95 3.99
CA ILE A 38 1.11 9.96 4.81
C ILE A 38 2.06 8.83 5.21
N ALA A 39 1.81 8.20 6.35
CA ALA A 39 2.63 7.12 6.89
C ALA A 39 2.42 5.78 6.17
N TYR A 40 2.53 5.78 4.84
CA TYR A 40 2.53 4.57 4.02
C TYR A 40 3.92 4.28 3.48
N SER A 41 4.41 3.09 3.84
CA SER A 41 5.74 2.65 3.46
C SER A 41 5.84 2.44 1.95
N PRO A 42 6.90 2.93 1.30
CA PRO A 42 7.15 2.64 -0.10
C PRO A 42 7.31 1.14 -0.32
N ALA A 43 6.66 0.61 -1.36
CA ALA A 43 6.82 -0.80 -1.76
C ALA A 43 8.22 -1.10 -2.32
N ARG A 44 8.94 -0.06 -2.80
CA ARG A 44 10.27 -0.19 -3.42
C ARG A 44 11.36 0.14 -2.39
N ARG A 45 12.28 -0.80 -2.14
CA ARG A 45 13.41 -0.62 -1.20
C ARG A 45 14.26 0.61 -1.48
N SER A 46 14.49 0.98 -2.75
CA SER A 46 15.28 2.17 -3.09
C SER A 46 14.62 3.48 -2.63
N ALA A 47 13.30 3.47 -2.41
CA ALA A 47 12.57 4.64 -1.96
C ALA A 47 12.57 4.78 -0.43
N THR A 48 12.79 3.68 0.30
CA THR A 48 12.89 3.70 1.76
C THR A 48 14.00 4.64 2.24
N ALA A 49 15.13 4.68 1.52
CA ALA A 49 16.24 5.58 1.82
C ALA A 49 15.94 7.07 1.57
N LEU A 50 14.82 7.38 0.91
CA LEU A 50 14.39 8.75 0.62
C LEU A 50 13.23 9.21 1.53
N ILE A 51 12.80 8.38 2.48
CA ILE A 51 11.81 8.78 3.48
C ILE A 51 12.46 9.86 4.36
N SER A 52 11.74 10.96 4.51
CA SER A 52 12.19 12.13 5.26
C SER A 52 11.04 12.71 6.07
N THR A 53 11.15 13.96 6.50
CA THR A 53 10.11 14.60 7.31
C THR A 53 8.82 14.84 6.54
N HIS A 54 7.71 14.79 7.27
CA HIS A 54 6.38 15.14 6.76
C HIS A 54 6.40 16.57 6.22
N LEU A 55 5.81 16.77 5.04
CA LEU A 55 5.92 18.02 4.30
C LEU A 55 5.36 19.23 5.08
N GLU A 56 4.27 19.03 5.83
CA GLU A 56 3.55 20.12 6.51
C GLU A 56 3.91 20.24 7.99
N THR A 57 4.18 19.12 8.66
CA THR A 57 4.32 19.07 10.13
C THR A 57 5.77 18.97 10.57
N GLY A 58 6.70 18.66 9.66
CA GLY A 58 8.13 18.50 9.96
C GLY A 58 8.47 17.24 10.78
N VAL A 59 7.49 16.39 11.09
CA VAL A 59 7.69 15.14 11.85
C VAL A 59 8.56 14.17 11.05
N ASP A 60 9.53 13.53 11.70
CA ASP A 60 10.27 12.42 11.09
C ASP A 60 9.33 11.25 10.78
N MET A 61 9.18 10.91 9.50
CA MET A 61 8.24 9.88 9.08
C MET A 61 8.79 8.46 9.26
N GLN A 62 10.11 8.28 9.37
CA GLN A 62 10.71 6.95 9.37
C GLN A 62 10.17 6.04 10.50
N PRO A 63 10.01 6.49 11.76
CA PRO A 63 9.47 5.65 12.83
C PRO A 63 8.00 5.27 12.61
N HIS A 64 7.24 6.07 11.87
CA HIS A 64 5.81 5.88 11.66
C HIS A 64 5.48 4.93 10.50
N MET A 65 6.48 4.56 9.69
CA MET A 65 6.29 3.69 8.54
C MET A 65 5.92 2.26 8.98
N PRO A 66 4.82 1.67 8.46
CA PRO A 66 4.43 0.29 8.77
C PRO A 66 5.53 -0.76 8.56
N THR A 67 6.41 -0.56 7.58
CA THR A 67 7.53 -1.47 7.30
C THR A 67 8.79 -1.20 8.12
N SER A 68 8.77 -0.23 9.04
CA SER A 68 9.92 0.00 9.92
C SER A 68 10.17 -1.20 10.83
N PRO A 69 11.43 -1.54 11.14
CA PRO A 69 11.77 -2.78 11.84
C PRO A 69 10.98 -2.98 13.14
N GLU A 70 10.80 -1.92 13.93
CA GLU A 70 10.06 -1.96 15.19
C GLU A 70 8.55 -2.21 15.02
N ASN A 71 7.98 -1.77 13.89
CA ASN A 71 6.57 -1.94 13.57
C ASN A 71 6.28 -3.33 12.98
N VAL A 72 7.17 -3.84 12.14
CA VAL A 72 7.02 -5.15 11.48
C VAL A 72 7.03 -6.31 12.48
N VAL A 73 7.81 -6.21 13.56
CA VAL A 73 7.88 -7.24 14.60
C VAL A 73 6.51 -7.52 15.23
N ARG A 74 5.65 -6.50 15.31
CA ARG A 74 4.30 -6.61 15.90
C ARG A 74 3.19 -6.78 14.85
N ALA A 75 3.54 -6.83 13.57
CA ALA A 75 2.57 -6.81 12.49
C ALA A 75 2.01 -8.21 12.19
N LEU A 76 0.68 -8.31 12.07
CA LEU A 76 0.04 -9.45 11.42
C LEU A 76 0.19 -9.31 9.91
N HIS A 77 0.62 -10.39 9.25
CA HIS A 77 0.75 -10.43 7.79
C HIS A 77 -0.61 -10.72 7.16
N HIS A 78 -1.00 -9.91 6.18
CA HIS A 78 -2.24 -10.13 5.47
C HIS A 78 -2.07 -11.34 4.54
N ASP A 79 -2.80 -12.42 4.82
CA ASP A 79 -2.75 -13.62 3.99
C ASP A 79 -3.74 -13.51 2.83
N TRP A 80 -3.25 -12.99 1.71
CA TRP A 80 -4.06 -12.84 0.50
C TRP A 80 -4.57 -14.17 -0.06
N ARG A 81 -3.90 -15.31 0.19
CA ARG A 81 -4.34 -16.61 -0.30
C ARG A 81 -5.53 -17.09 0.50
N TRP A 82 -5.44 -17.00 1.83
CA TRP A 82 -6.55 -17.34 2.70
C TRP A 82 -7.78 -16.48 2.38
N TRP A 83 -7.59 -15.16 2.21
CA TRP A 83 -8.70 -14.26 1.87
C TRP A 83 -9.26 -14.48 0.47
N ARG A 84 -8.44 -14.89 -0.50
CA ARG A 84 -8.93 -15.32 -1.83
C ARG A 84 -9.84 -16.54 -1.71
N ASP A 85 -9.49 -17.50 -0.85
CA ASP A 85 -10.20 -18.78 -0.74
C ASP A 85 -11.42 -18.71 0.21
N HIS A 86 -11.43 -17.80 1.18
CA HIS A 86 -12.45 -17.70 2.24
C HIS A 86 -13.18 -16.35 2.33
N GLY A 87 -12.83 -15.37 1.49
CA GLY A 87 -13.34 -14.00 1.62
C GLY A 87 -14.86 -13.88 1.52
N ASP A 88 -15.48 -14.59 0.58
CA ASP A 88 -16.94 -14.57 0.38
C ASP A 88 -17.67 -15.16 1.59
N GLU A 89 -17.22 -16.32 2.10
CA GLU A 89 -17.78 -16.95 3.31
C GLU A 89 -17.69 -16.01 4.52
N MET A 90 -16.54 -15.34 4.72
CA MET A 90 -16.38 -14.42 5.84
C MET A 90 -17.29 -13.20 5.71
N ASN A 91 -17.45 -12.66 4.50
CA ASN A 91 -18.34 -11.53 4.25
C ASN A 91 -19.80 -11.88 4.51
N GLU A 92 -20.25 -13.07 4.10
CA GLU A 92 -21.61 -13.56 4.41
C GLU A 92 -21.84 -13.67 5.92
N ARG A 93 -20.90 -14.30 6.64
CA ARG A 93 -20.96 -14.45 8.10
C ARG A 93 -20.96 -13.10 8.82
N PHE A 94 -20.13 -12.17 8.38
CA PHE A 94 -20.08 -10.82 8.96
C PHE A 94 -21.37 -10.05 8.70
N SER A 95 -21.94 -10.15 7.50
CA SER A 95 -23.21 -9.52 7.14
C SER A 95 -24.38 -10.08 7.97
N ALA A 96 -24.42 -11.41 8.15
CA ALA A 96 -25.43 -12.06 9.00
C ALA A 96 -25.29 -11.67 10.48
N TRP A 97 -24.08 -11.40 10.95
CA TRP A 97 -23.84 -10.88 12.31
C TRP A 97 -24.33 -9.44 12.46
N LEU A 98 -24.05 -8.56 11.49
CA LEU A 98 -24.51 -7.15 11.51
C LEU A 98 -26.03 -6.99 11.44
N ALA A 99 -26.75 -7.96 10.86
CA ALA A 99 -28.20 -7.94 10.72
C ALA A 99 -28.96 -8.36 11.99
N ARG A 100 -28.24 -8.70 13.07
CA ARG A 100 -28.79 -9.01 14.40
C ARG A 100 -28.66 -7.81 15.33
#